data_AF-G4YL44-F1
#
_entry.id   AF-G4YL44-F1
#
_cell.length_a   1.000
_cell.length_b   1.000
_cell.length_c   1.000
_cell.angle_alpha   90.00
_cell.angle_beta   90.00
_cell.angle_gamma   90.00
#
_symmetry.space_group_name_H-M   'P 1'
#
loop_
_entity.id
_entity.type
_entity.pdbx_description
1 polymer ?
#
loop_
_entity_poly.entity_id
_entity_poly.type
_entity_poly.pdbx_seq_one_letter_code
_entity_poly.pdbx_strand_id
1 'polypeptide(L)'
;MHHAALLAFWYRRKQRRRRDRKPRTAFQLRLDAEVRRRRDRRVTRQALVSPSMSPFVVLFNSGSNQSLITLTGFDHTTFAYLLTRYAPLYDSYSPYSTDGCIRQLQREINVGGRSRSTTAAMSLALALAWTRTRGSEYVLCMLFGITNTVCSLFLRFSRRILRKVLANDEYAGVRVPTRSEVISFQSVISAKYPVLPDVFAVADGLLFTHRRRGKIEFFG
;
A
#
# COMPACT_ATOMS: atom_id res chain seq x y z
N MET A 1 25.47 -13.54 -21.02
CA MET A 1 25.54 -12.38 -20.10
C MET A 1 24.30 -12.16 -19.20
N HIS A 2 23.13 -12.75 -19.49
CA HIS A 2 21.91 -12.57 -18.67
C HIS A 2 21.93 -13.24 -17.28
N HIS A 3 22.68 -14.35 -17.09
CA HIS A 3 22.69 -15.11 -15.84
C HIS A 3 23.42 -14.37 -14.69
N ALA A 4 24.52 -13.68 -15.01
CA ALA A 4 25.29 -12.89 -14.03
C ALA A 4 24.50 -11.68 -13.50
N ALA A 5 23.70 -11.04 -14.36
CA ALA A 5 22.84 -9.92 -13.98
C ALA A 5 21.73 -10.36 -13.01
N LEU A 6 21.12 -11.53 -13.23
CA LEU A 6 20.10 -12.09 -12.35
C LEU A 6 20.67 -12.49 -10.99
N LEU A 7 21.86 -13.08 -10.94
CA LEU A 7 22.55 -13.41 -9.70
C LEU A 7 22.95 -12.15 -8.92
N ALA A 8 23.45 -11.12 -9.60
CA ALA A 8 23.78 -9.84 -8.99
C ALA A 8 22.52 -9.12 -8.42
N PHE A 9 21.39 -9.21 -9.13
CA PHE A 9 20.11 -8.69 -8.67
C PHE A 9 19.59 -9.44 -7.43
N TRP A 10 19.66 -10.77 -7.44
CA TRP A 10 19.28 -11.61 -6.29
C TRP A 10 20.17 -11.36 -5.08
N TYR A 11 21.47 -11.24 -5.30
CA TYR A 11 22.45 -10.95 -4.25
C TYR A 11 22.18 -9.57 -3.62
N ARG A 12 21.97 -8.52 -4.42
CA ARG A 12 21.60 -7.17 -3.92
C ARG A 12 20.27 -7.18 -3.17
N ARG A 13 19.29 -7.97 -3.61
CA ARG A 13 17.98 -8.09 -2.93
C ARG A 13 18.10 -8.84 -1.59
N LYS A 14 18.92 -9.89 -1.52
CA LYS A 14 19.23 -10.64 -0.29
C LYS A 14 20.02 -9.76 0.70
N GLN A 15 20.96 -8.96 0.20
CA GLN A 15 21.73 -7.97 0.96
C GLN A 15 20.81 -6.87 1.54
N ARG A 16 19.89 -6.29 0.75
CA ARG A 16 18.89 -5.32 1.25
C ARG A 16 17.99 -5.91 2.35
N ARG A 17 17.49 -7.15 2.17
CA ARG A 17 16.71 -7.85 3.21
C ARG A 17 17.48 -8.08 4.51
N ARG A 18 18.80 -8.27 4.46
CA ARG A 18 19.65 -8.39 5.65
C ARG A 18 19.90 -7.02 6.30
N ARG A 19 20.07 -5.97 5.49
CA ARG A 19 20.34 -4.59 5.94
C ARG A 19 19.12 -3.90 6.55
N ASP A 20 17.92 -4.20 6.04
CA ASP A 20 16.64 -3.66 6.53
C ASP A 20 16.06 -4.48 7.70
N ARG A 21 16.75 -5.57 8.10
CA ARG A 21 16.31 -6.37 9.24
C ARG A 21 16.61 -5.57 10.50
N LYS A 22 15.56 -5.00 11.08
CA LYS A 22 15.65 -4.20 12.31
C LYS A 22 16.48 -4.99 13.34
N PRO A 23 17.58 -4.43 13.88
CA PRO A 23 18.40 -5.12 14.85
C PRO A 23 17.51 -5.55 16.02
N ARG A 24 17.70 -6.78 16.48
CA ARG A 24 16.95 -7.29 17.64
C ARG A 24 17.26 -6.38 18.83
N THR A 25 16.23 -5.97 19.56
CA THR A 25 16.44 -5.18 20.77
C THR A 25 17.17 -6.02 21.81
N ALA A 26 17.90 -5.39 22.74
CA ALA A 26 18.57 -6.09 23.84
C ALA A 26 17.60 -7.02 24.60
N PHE A 27 16.34 -6.60 24.75
CA PHE A 27 15.26 -7.43 25.29
C PHE A 27 15.02 -8.71 24.47
N GLN A 28 14.90 -8.62 23.14
CA GLN A 28 14.63 -9.78 22.27
C GLN A 28 15.78 -10.80 22.25
N LEU A 29 17.01 -10.37 22.51
CA LEU A 29 18.18 -11.25 22.59
C LEU A 29 18.21 -12.07 23.89
N ARG A 30 17.62 -11.55 24.97
CA ARG A 30 17.52 -12.22 26.29
C ARG A 30 16.37 -13.23 26.38
N LEU A 31 15.54 -13.34 25.34
CA LEU A 31 14.41 -14.26 25.34
C LEU A 31 14.80 -15.64 24.82
N ASP A 32 14.42 -16.68 25.56
CA ASP A 32 14.51 -18.05 25.09
C ASP A 32 13.62 -18.30 23.87
N ALA A 33 13.92 -19.37 23.14
CA ALA A 33 13.20 -19.72 21.92
C ALA A 33 11.70 -19.87 22.15
N GLU A 34 11.30 -20.46 23.28
CA GLU A 34 9.90 -20.64 23.65
C GLU A 34 9.20 -19.31 23.95
N VAL A 35 9.83 -18.43 24.73
CA VAL A 35 9.27 -17.11 25.02
C VAL A 35 9.17 -16.27 23.75
N ARG A 36 10.11 -16.42 22.81
CA ARG A 36 10.03 -15.81 21.48
C ARG A 36 8.86 -16.35 20.66
N ARG A 37 8.60 -17.67 20.69
CA ARG A 37 7.45 -18.29 20.00
C ARG A 37 6.13 -17.75 20.54
N ARG A 38 5.96 -17.71 21.87
CA ARG A 38 4.74 -17.18 22.53
C ARG A 38 4.48 -15.70 22.23
N ARG A 39 5.54 -14.95 21.95
CA ARG A 39 5.48 -13.52 21.61
C ARG A 39 5.49 -13.26 20.10
N ASP A 40 5.43 -14.30 19.27
CA ASP A 40 5.22 -14.13 17.84
C ASP A 40 3.84 -13.52 17.61
N ARG A 41 3.79 -12.37 16.93
CA ARG A 41 2.55 -11.63 16.68
C ARG A 41 1.76 -12.21 15.50
N ARG A 42 2.22 -13.30 14.90
CA ARG A 42 1.51 -13.98 13.81
C ARG A 42 0.29 -14.71 14.34
N VAL A 43 -0.88 -14.22 13.94
CA VAL A 43 -2.15 -14.89 14.25
C VAL A 43 -2.27 -16.17 13.42
N THR A 44 -2.50 -17.28 14.10
CA THR A 44 -2.70 -18.60 13.50
C THR A 44 -4.09 -18.73 12.86
N ARG A 45 -4.24 -19.59 11.84
CA ARG A 45 -5.51 -19.77 11.13
C ARG A 45 -6.68 -20.17 12.04
N GLN A 46 -6.44 -20.97 13.07
CA GLN A 46 -7.47 -21.42 14.03
C GLN A 46 -8.10 -20.27 14.83
N ALA A 47 -7.38 -19.16 14.98
CA ALA A 47 -7.82 -18.00 15.76
C ALA A 47 -8.37 -16.87 14.86
N LEU A 48 -8.52 -17.13 13.56
CA LEU A 48 -9.04 -16.16 12.59
C LEU A 48 -10.41 -16.60 12.09
N VAL A 49 -11.31 -15.64 11.98
CA VAL A 49 -12.57 -15.82 11.25
C VAL A 49 -12.31 -16.07 9.77
N SER A 50 -13.26 -16.72 9.09
CA SER A 50 -13.20 -16.86 7.64
C SER A 50 -13.13 -15.49 6.96
N PRO A 51 -12.36 -15.31 5.87
CA PRO A 51 -12.33 -14.08 5.08
C PRO A 51 -13.73 -13.57 4.69
N SER A 52 -14.66 -14.48 4.38
CA SER A 52 -16.05 -14.17 4.03
C SER A 52 -16.87 -13.57 5.18
N MET A 53 -16.45 -13.78 6.43
CA MET A 53 -17.08 -13.28 7.66
C MET A 53 -16.16 -12.31 8.39
N SER A 54 -15.18 -11.75 7.68
CA SER A 54 -14.19 -10.86 8.30
C SER A 54 -14.82 -9.52 8.71
N PRO A 55 -14.27 -8.83 9.72
CA PRO A 55 -14.71 -7.48 10.10
C PRO A 55 -14.81 -6.52 8.92
N PHE A 56 -13.88 -6.60 7.95
CA PHE A 56 -13.98 -5.83 6.73
C PHE A 56 -15.23 -6.13 5.92
N VAL A 57 -15.61 -7.40 5.75
CA VAL A 57 -16.81 -7.76 4.97
C VAL A 57 -18.08 -7.23 5.64
N VAL A 58 -18.18 -7.35 6.96
CA VAL A 58 -19.30 -6.78 7.72
C VAL A 58 -19.33 -5.25 7.56
N LEU A 59 -18.19 -4.59 7.72
CA LEU A 59 -18.06 -3.14 7.55
C LEU A 59 -18.46 -2.71 6.14
N PHE A 60 -17.96 -3.39 5.11
CA PHE A 60 -18.23 -3.05 3.72
C PHE A 60 -19.69 -3.30 3.34
N ASN A 61 -20.28 -4.39 3.80
CA ASN A 61 -21.68 -4.70 3.50
C ASN A 61 -22.68 -3.83 4.30
N SER A 62 -22.23 -3.15 5.35
CA SER A 62 -23.08 -2.22 6.12
C SER A 62 -23.51 -0.98 5.32
N GLY A 63 -22.81 -0.64 4.24
CA GLY A 63 -23.06 0.59 3.47
C GLY A 63 -22.67 1.90 4.19
N SER A 64 -22.07 1.81 5.38
CA SER A 64 -21.68 2.97 6.18
C SER A 64 -20.47 3.68 5.59
N ASN A 65 -20.70 4.82 4.92
CA ASN A 65 -19.64 5.70 4.41
C ASN A 65 -18.64 6.10 5.50
N GLN A 66 -19.11 6.48 6.70
CA GLN A 66 -18.25 6.87 7.80
C GLN A 66 -17.27 5.74 8.18
N SER A 67 -17.77 4.50 8.26
CA SER A 67 -16.95 3.34 8.60
C SER A 67 -15.94 3.02 7.51
N LEU A 68 -16.34 3.08 6.24
CA LEU A 68 -15.45 2.81 5.12
C LEU A 68 -14.37 3.89 4.96
N ILE A 69 -14.73 5.16 5.15
CA ILE A 69 -13.78 6.28 5.17
C ILE A 69 -12.78 6.09 6.31
N THR A 70 -13.24 5.69 7.48
CA THR A 70 -12.37 5.45 8.64
C THR A 70 -11.30 4.40 8.32
N LEU A 71 -11.70 3.28 7.69
CA LEU A 71 -10.78 2.19 7.36
C LEU A 71 -9.88 2.48 6.15
N THR A 72 -10.47 2.99 5.06
CA THR A 72 -9.81 3.06 3.74
C THR A 72 -9.44 4.49 3.32
N GLY A 73 -10.07 5.50 3.91
CA GLY A 73 -10.01 6.89 3.48
C GLY A 73 -11.03 7.29 2.42
N PHE A 74 -11.87 6.35 1.96
CA PHE A 74 -12.82 6.57 0.87
C PHE A 74 -14.24 6.19 1.26
N ASP A 75 -15.21 6.89 0.70
CA ASP A 75 -16.63 6.52 0.76
C ASP A 75 -16.95 5.37 -0.20
N HIS A 76 -18.18 4.86 -0.17
CA HIS A 76 -18.57 3.73 -1.03
C HIS A 76 -18.48 4.08 -2.52
N THR A 77 -18.87 5.30 -2.90
CA THR A 77 -18.87 5.77 -4.29
C THR A 77 -17.45 5.80 -4.86
N THR A 78 -16.51 6.44 -4.17
CA THR A 78 -15.13 6.55 -4.62
C THR A 78 -14.40 5.21 -4.53
N PHE A 79 -14.72 4.40 -3.51
CA PHE A 79 -14.20 3.04 -3.43
C PHE A 79 -14.66 2.18 -4.61
N ALA A 80 -15.94 2.25 -4.98
CA ALA A 80 -16.49 1.55 -6.13
C ALA A 80 -15.82 2.02 -7.43
N TYR A 81 -15.65 3.33 -7.63
CA TYR A 81 -14.93 3.89 -8.77
C TYR A 81 -13.52 3.31 -8.96
N LEU A 82 -12.76 3.22 -7.85
CA LEU A 82 -11.43 2.62 -7.86
C LEU A 82 -11.49 1.11 -8.10
N LEU A 83 -12.48 0.43 -7.51
CA LEU A 83 -12.66 -1.00 -7.67
C LEU A 83 -12.90 -1.40 -9.12
N THR A 84 -13.68 -0.63 -9.89
CA THR A 84 -13.96 -0.91 -11.31
C THR A 84 -12.68 -0.93 -12.15
N ARG A 85 -11.69 -0.08 -11.82
CA ARG A 85 -10.38 -0.04 -12.49
C ARG A 85 -9.41 -1.09 -11.93
N TYR A 86 -9.55 -1.40 -10.65
CA TYR A 86 -8.69 -2.32 -9.93
C TYR A 86 -8.98 -3.80 -10.23
N ALA A 87 -10.27 -4.19 -10.29
CA ALA A 87 -10.69 -5.58 -10.45
C ALA A 87 -10.15 -6.24 -11.73
N PRO A 88 -10.18 -5.61 -12.92
CA PRO A 88 -9.62 -6.22 -14.13
C PRO A 88 -8.12 -6.55 -14.00
N LEU A 89 -7.35 -5.70 -13.32
CA LEU A 89 -5.93 -5.95 -13.03
C LEU A 89 -5.76 -7.03 -11.95
N TYR A 90 -6.62 -7.05 -10.93
CA TYR A 90 -6.60 -8.09 -9.92
C TYR A 90 -6.84 -9.48 -10.53
N ASP A 91 -7.79 -9.59 -11.46
CA ASP A 91 -8.18 -10.86 -12.06
C ASP A 91 -7.29 -11.29 -13.24
N SER A 92 -6.47 -10.39 -13.77
CA SER A 92 -5.51 -10.69 -14.84
C SER A 92 -4.12 -11.05 -14.34
N TYR A 93 -3.81 -10.81 -13.06
CA TYR A 93 -2.51 -11.14 -12.48
C TYR A 93 -2.63 -12.05 -11.27
N SER A 94 -1.62 -12.87 -11.01
CA SER A 94 -1.53 -13.77 -9.86
C SER A 94 -0.28 -13.47 -9.02
N PRO A 95 -0.41 -13.42 -7.68
CA PRO A 95 0.74 -13.32 -6.78
C PRO A 95 1.36 -14.68 -6.44
N TYR A 96 0.71 -15.80 -6.79
CA TYR A 96 1.18 -17.15 -6.48
C TYR A 96 2.24 -17.57 -7.50
N SER A 97 3.50 -17.29 -7.18
CA SER A 97 4.66 -17.69 -7.98
C SER A 97 5.80 -18.10 -7.05
N THR A 98 6.53 -19.15 -7.43
CA THR A 98 7.64 -19.72 -6.64
C THR A 98 8.79 -18.74 -6.41
N ASP A 99 9.02 -17.84 -7.36
CA ASP A 99 10.01 -16.75 -7.30
C ASP A 99 9.50 -15.48 -6.59
N GLY A 100 8.22 -15.45 -6.18
CA GLY A 100 7.57 -14.29 -5.59
C GLY A 100 7.41 -13.10 -6.55
N CYS A 101 7.39 -13.35 -7.86
CA CYS A 101 6.98 -12.41 -8.89
C CYS A 101 5.45 -12.42 -9.07
N ILE A 102 4.91 -11.33 -9.61
CA ILE A 102 3.50 -11.25 -10.01
C ILE A 102 3.45 -11.56 -11.49
N ARG A 103 2.65 -12.54 -11.89
CA ARG A 103 2.57 -13.04 -13.27
C ARG A 103 1.18 -12.79 -13.83
N GLN A 104 1.10 -12.53 -15.12
CA GLN A 104 -0.19 -12.46 -15.80
C GLN A 104 -0.77 -13.87 -15.89
N LEU A 105 -2.06 -14.02 -15.58
CA LEU A 105 -2.79 -15.26 -15.71
C LEU A 105 -3.12 -15.48 -17.18
N GLN A 106 -2.67 -16.61 -17.73
CA GLN A 106 -3.11 -17.10 -19.02
C GLN A 106 -4.43 -17.85 -18.79
N ARG A 107 -5.56 -17.16 -18.94
CA ARG A 107 -6.89 -17.72 -18.61
C ARG A 107 -7.27 -18.91 -19.47
N GLU A 108 -6.78 -18.95 -20.71
CA GLU A 108 -6.97 -20.06 -21.66
C GLU A 108 -6.34 -21.37 -21.16
N ILE A 109 -5.25 -21.28 -20.40
CA ILE A 109 -4.46 -22.43 -19.93
C ILE A 109 -4.80 -22.76 -18.47
N ASN A 110 -5.13 -21.74 -17.65
CA ASN A 110 -5.35 -21.88 -16.21
C ASN A 110 -6.85 -21.90 -15.87
N VAL A 111 -7.57 -22.91 -16.37
CA VAL A 111 -9.03 -23.07 -16.19
C VAL A 111 -9.40 -23.79 -14.87
N GLY A 112 -8.43 -24.01 -13.98
CA GLY A 112 -8.64 -24.73 -12.71
C GLY A 112 -7.82 -24.17 -11.55
N GLY A 113 -8.16 -24.61 -10.34
CA GLY A 113 -7.44 -24.28 -9.10
C GLY A 113 -8.35 -23.79 -7.98
N ARG A 114 -7.78 -23.70 -6.77
CA ARG A 114 -8.49 -23.18 -5.61
C ARG A 114 -8.71 -21.67 -5.76
N SER A 115 -9.97 -21.24 -5.66
CA SER A 115 -10.32 -19.82 -5.63
C SER A 115 -9.56 -19.08 -4.54
N ARG A 116 -9.19 -17.83 -4.83
CA ARG A 116 -8.48 -16.96 -3.89
C ARG A 116 -9.36 -16.74 -2.66
N SER A 117 -8.74 -16.73 -1.49
CA SER A 117 -9.43 -16.38 -0.25
C SER A 117 -9.80 -14.91 -0.14
N THR A 118 -9.26 -14.06 -1.02
CA THR A 118 -9.50 -12.61 -1.06
C THR A 118 -10.18 -12.24 -2.36
N THR A 119 -11.21 -11.40 -2.28
CA THR A 119 -11.84 -10.78 -3.46
C THR A 119 -11.04 -9.55 -3.92
N ALA A 120 -11.36 -9.01 -5.10
CA ALA A 120 -10.77 -7.75 -5.56
C ALA A 120 -11.04 -6.59 -4.59
N ALA A 121 -12.27 -6.51 -4.05
CA ALA A 121 -12.66 -5.51 -3.05
C ALA A 121 -11.84 -5.64 -1.75
N MET A 122 -11.74 -6.86 -1.19
CA MET A 122 -10.90 -7.10 0.00
C MET A 122 -9.44 -6.73 -0.25
N SER A 123 -8.91 -7.09 -1.42
CA SER A 123 -7.54 -6.81 -1.85
C SER A 123 -7.27 -5.30 -1.96
N LEU A 124 -8.20 -4.55 -2.55
CA LEU A 124 -8.12 -3.08 -2.63
C LEU A 124 -8.18 -2.45 -1.23
N ALA A 125 -9.17 -2.83 -0.43
CA ALA A 125 -9.32 -2.34 0.94
C ALA A 125 -8.10 -2.66 1.82
N LEU A 126 -7.46 -3.82 1.63
CA LEU A 126 -6.23 -4.18 2.34
C LEU A 126 -5.09 -3.20 2.03
N ALA A 127 -4.91 -2.81 0.75
CA ALA A 127 -3.89 -1.85 0.37
C ALA A 127 -4.17 -0.45 0.93
N LEU A 128 -5.44 -0.02 0.92
CA LEU A 128 -5.87 1.29 1.43
C LEU A 128 -5.79 1.36 2.97
N ALA A 129 -6.26 0.33 3.67
CA ALA A 129 -6.14 0.24 5.12
C ALA A 129 -4.66 0.27 5.58
N TRP A 130 -3.76 -0.33 4.80
CA TRP A 130 -2.34 -0.28 5.08
C TRP A 130 -1.74 1.13 4.94
N THR A 131 -2.13 1.90 3.91
CA THR A 131 -1.61 3.27 3.73
C THR A 131 -2.06 4.19 4.86
N ARG A 132 -3.27 3.99 5.38
CA ARG A 132 -3.84 4.73 6.52
C ARG A 132 -3.18 4.37 7.85
N THR A 133 -3.04 3.08 8.14
CA THR A 133 -2.57 2.64 9.47
C THR A 133 -1.05 2.64 9.60
N ARG A 134 -0.30 2.53 8.49
CA ARG A 134 1.15 2.18 8.47
C ARG A 134 1.51 1.08 9.49
N GLY A 135 0.51 0.25 9.81
CA GLY A 135 0.38 -0.39 11.11
C GLY A 135 0.97 -1.78 11.17
N SER A 136 0.68 -2.46 12.27
CA SER A 136 1.12 -3.84 12.46
C SER A 136 0.31 -4.81 11.61
N GLU A 137 1.00 -5.67 10.86
CA GLU A 137 0.39 -6.62 9.92
C GLU A 137 -0.62 -7.59 10.59
N TYR A 138 -0.46 -7.90 11.89
CA TYR A 138 -1.40 -8.76 12.61
C TYR A 138 -2.80 -8.12 12.72
N VAL A 139 -2.90 -6.79 12.77
CA VAL A 139 -4.19 -6.08 12.80
C VAL A 139 -4.92 -6.27 11.48
N LEU A 140 -4.20 -6.15 10.36
CA LEU A 140 -4.77 -6.45 9.05
C LEU A 140 -5.18 -7.92 8.92
N CYS A 141 -4.40 -8.85 9.47
CA CYS A 141 -4.77 -10.26 9.50
C CYS A 141 -6.14 -10.48 10.18
N MET A 142 -6.35 -9.83 11.34
CA MET A 142 -7.61 -9.92 12.08
C MET A 142 -8.77 -9.23 11.33
N LEU A 143 -8.55 -8.04 10.76
CA LEU A 143 -9.57 -7.29 10.02
C LEU A 143 -10.07 -8.01 8.76
N PHE A 144 -9.19 -8.75 8.08
CA PHE A 144 -9.50 -9.40 6.81
C PHE A 144 -9.66 -10.93 6.91
N GLY A 145 -9.50 -11.52 8.10
CA GLY A 145 -9.64 -12.98 8.31
C GLY A 145 -8.59 -13.83 7.57
N ILE A 146 -7.40 -13.28 7.33
CA ILE A 146 -6.33 -13.92 6.56
C ILE A 146 -5.06 -14.12 7.40
N THR A 147 -4.32 -15.20 7.14
CA THR A 147 -3.07 -15.48 7.85
C THR A 147 -1.97 -14.51 7.46
N ASN A 148 -0.95 -14.37 8.31
CA ASN A 148 0.18 -13.46 8.06
C ASN A 148 0.85 -13.67 6.69
N THR A 149 1.09 -14.92 6.28
CA THR A 149 1.70 -15.22 4.97
C THR A 149 0.83 -14.74 3.80
N VAL A 150 -0.49 -14.94 3.90
CA VAL A 150 -1.45 -14.49 2.88
C VAL A 150 -1.53 -12.96 2.90
N CYS A 151 -1.62 -12.34 4.08
CA CYS A 151 -1.62 -10.89 4.25
C CYS A 151 -0.39 -10.24 3.61
N SER A 152 0.83 -10.72 3.91
CA SER A 152 2.08 -10.22 3.32
C SER A 152 2.09 -10.32 1.80
N LEU A 153 1.63 -11.47 1.28
CA LEU A 153 1.60 -11.74 -0.15
C LEU A 153 0.63 -10.78 -0.86
N PHE A 154 -0.60 -10.71 -0.38
CA PHE A 154 -1.63 -9.86 -0.96
C PHE A 154 -1.31 -8.39 -0.75
N LEU A 155 -0.80 -7.97 0.39
CA LEU A 155 -0.41 -6.58 0.60
C LEU A 155 0.62 -6.10 -0.43
N ARG A 156 1.62 -6.92 -0.77
CA ARG A 156 2.58 -6.60 -1.82
C ARG A 156 1.93 -6.58 -3.21
N PHE A 157 1.03 -7.53 -3.48
CA PHE A 157 0.30 -7.63 -4.74
C PHE A 157 -0.63 -6.42 -4.94
N SER A 158 -1.48 -6.16 -3.96
CA SER A 158 -2.50 -5.13 -3.98
C SER A 158 -1.90 -3.74 -4.09
N ARG A 159 -0.82 -3.44 -3.36
CA ARG A 159 -0.12 -2.15 -3.50
C ARG A 159 0.45 -1.93 -4.91
N ARG A 160 0.90 -2.98 -5.59
CA ARG A 160 1.43 -2.86 -6.95
C ARG A 160 0.32 -2.64 -7.97
N ILE A 161 -0.82 -3.32 -7.82
CA ILE A 161 -2.00 -3.08 -8.65
C ILE A 161 -2.52 -1.68 -8.41
N LEU A 162 -2.74 -1.29 -7.15
CA LEU A 162 -3.23 0.03 -6.78
C LEU A 162 -2.35 1.13 -7.37
N ARG A 163 -1.02 1.01 -7.26
CA ARG A 163 -0.10 1.94 -7.91
C ARG A 163 -0.28 1.99 -9.43
N LYS A 164 -0.51 0.85 -10.10
CA LYS A 164 -0.73 0.80 -11.55
C LYS A 164 -2.07 1.46 -11.93
N VAL A 165 -3.11 1.30 -11.11
CA VAL A 165 -4.40 1.99 -11.27
C VAL A 165 -4.20 3.50 -11.15
N LEU A 166 -3.67 3.96 -10.02
CA LEU A 166 -3.50 5.39 -9.73
C LEU A 166 -2.55 6.09 -10.70
N ALA A 167 -1.51 5.40 -11.19
CA ALA A 167 -0.59 5.99 -12.17
C ALA A 167 -1.25 6.29 -13.52
N ASN A 168 -2.36 5.64 -13.85
CA ASN A 168 -3.12 5.86 -15.08
C ASN A 168 -4.45 6.60 -14.82
N ASP A 169 -4.69 7.02 -13.58
CA ASP A 169 -5.92 7.70 -13.20
C ASP A 169 -5.72 9.21 -13.26
N GLU A 170 -6.64 9.90 -13.93
CA GLU A 170 -6.56 11.34 -14.13
C GLU A 170 -6.66 12.11 -12.80
N TYR A 171 -7.50 11.64 -11.88
CA TYR A 171 -7.74 12.31 -10.59
C TYR A 171 -6.62 12.03 -9.57
N ALA A 172 -5.77 11.04 -9.82
CA ALA A 172 -4.67 10.67 -8.92
C ALA A 172 -3.30 11.20 -9.39
N GLY A 173 -3.20 11.77 -10.58
CA GLY A 173 -1.95 12.27 -11.14
C GLY A 173 -1.52 13.59 -10.50
N VAL A 174 -0.31 13.64 -9.92
CA VAL A 174 0.31 14.91 -9.53
C VAL A 174 0.80 15.60 -10.80
N ARG A 175 0.09 16.64 -11.24
CA ARG A 175 0.43 17.45 -12.40
C ARG A 175 0.92 18.82 -11.93
N VAL A 176 1.92 19.37 -12.61
CA VAL A 176 2.32 20.76 -12.41
C VAL A 176 1.18 21.63 -12.95
N PRO A 177 0.67 22.60 -12.18
CA PRO A 177 -0.40 23.47 -12.66
C PRO A 177 0.05 24.26 -13.88
N THR A 178 -0.90 24.50 -14.77
CA THR A 178 -0.72 25.35 -15.94
C THR A 178 -0.55 26.82 -15.54
N ARG A 179 -0.01 27.66 -16.44
CA ARG A 179 0.24 29.07 -16.13
C ARG A 179 -1.04 29.83 -15.75
N SER A 180 -2.17 29.51 -16.36
CA SER A 180 -3.47 30.08 -16.02
C SER A 180 -3.93 29.70 -14.61
N GLU A 181 -3.74 28.44 -14.22
CA GLU A 181 -4.04 27.97 -12.86
C GLU A 181 -3.12 28.63 -11.83
N VAL A 182 -1.83 28.80 -12.15
CA VAL A 182 -0.86 29.50 -11.29
C VAL A 182 -1.30 30.94 -11.02
N ILE A 183 -1.70 31.68 -12.06
CA ILE A 183 -2.19 33.07 -11.92
C ILE A 183 -3.45 33.10 -11.05
N SER A 184 -4.37 32.14 -11.25
CA SER A 184 -5.56 32.01 -10.41
C SER A 184 -5.18 31.81 -8.94
N PHE A 185 -4.25 30.89 -8.65
CA PHE A 185 -3.79 30.64 -7.28
C PHE A 185 -3.06 31.84 -6.66
N GLN A 186 -2.22 32.54 -7.42
CA GLN A 186 -1.55 33.75 -6.99
C GLN A 186 -2.57 34.84 -6.61
N SER A 187 -3.63 35.02 -7.40
CA SER A 187 -4.65 36.03 -7.10
C SER A 187 -5.39 35.74 -5.78
N VAL A 188 -5.73 34.47 -5.50
CA VAL A 188 -6.35 34.05 -4.25
C VAL A 188 -5.41 34.25 -3.05
N ILE A 189 -4.12 33.96 -3.21
CA ILE A 189 -3.12 34.14 -2.15
C ILE A 189 -2.87 35.62 -1.88
N SER A 190 -2.71 36.43 -2.92
CA SER A 190 -2.50 37.88 -2.82
C SER A 190 -3.70 38.57 -2.16
N ALA A 191 -4.92 38.14 -2.47
CA ALA A 191 -6.13 38.63 -1.80
C ALA A 191 -6.15 38.34 -0.28
N LYS A 192 -5.55 37.23 0.15
CA LYS A 192 -5.46 36.86 1.58
C LYS A 192 -4.20 37.42 2.26
N TYR A 193 -3.10 37.53 1.54
CA TYR A 193 -1.79 37.95 2.02
C TYR A 193 -1.14 38.92 1.01
N PRO A 194 -1.45 40.22 1.09
CA PRO A 194 -0.97 41.23 0.12
C PRO A 194 0.56 41.36 0.03
N VAL A 195 1.29 40.90 1.05
CA VAL A 195 2.76 40.91 1.11
C VAL A 195 3.39 39.86 0.17
N LEU A 196 2.60 38.91 -0.34
CA LEU A 196 3.05 37.81 -1.20
C LEU A 196 2.31 37.79 -2.55
N PRO A 197 2.53 38.78 -3.43
CA PRO A 197 1.73 38.94 -4.65
C PRO A 197 1.98 37.85 -5.71
N ASP A 198 3.22 37.36 -5.83
CA ASP A 198 3.63 36.46 -6.92
C ASP A 198 3.89 35.02 -6.48
N VAL A 199 3.26 34.60 -5.37
CA VAL A 199 3.52 33.27 -4.79
C VAL A 199 2.32 32.35 -4.99
N PHE A 200 2.60 31.11 -5.43
CA PHE A 200 1.67 29.99 -5.29
C PHE A 200 2.35 28.85 -4.53
N ALA A 201 1.57 28.10 -3.77
CA ALA A 201 2.06 26.98 -2.98
C ALA A 201 1.38 25.68 -3.43
N VAL A 202 2.16 24.61 -3.54
CA VAL A 202 1.66 23.25 -3.78
C VAL A 202 1.89 22.45 -2.50
N ALA A 203 0.83 21.89 -1.93
CA ALA A 203 0.91 20.97 -0.81
C ALA A 203 0.67 19.55 -1.33
N ASP A 204 1.72 18.72 -1.36
CA ASP A 204 1.64 17.33 -1.82
C ASP A 204 1.26 16.34 -0.71
N GLY A 205 0.93 16.85 0.49
CA GLY A 205 0.52 16.05 1.65
C GLY A 205 1.62 15.13 2.21
N LEU A 206 2.85 15.22 1.70
CA LEU A 206 3.99 14.48 2.18
C LEU A 206 4.82 15.38 3.08
N LEU A 207 4.82 15.08 4.39
CA LEU A 207 5.82 15.63 5.28
C LEU A 207 7.17 14.98 4.93
N PHE A 208 7.87 15.52 3.93
CA PHE A 208 9.26 15.16 3.71
C PHE A 208 10.03 15.57 4.96
N THR A 209 10.56 14.59 5.68
CA THR A 209 11.59 14.87 6.68
C THR A 209 12.79 15.39 5.92
N HIS A 210 12.90 16.72 5.86
CA HIS A 210 14.02 17.40 5.22
C HIS A 210 15.28 17.07 6.01
N ARG A 211 15.99 16.01 5.61
CA ARG A 211 17.33 15.72 6.11
C ARG A 211 18.23 16.78 5.50
N ARG A 212 18.43 17.89 6.24
CA ARG A 212 19.45 18.90 5.93
C ARG A 212 20.80 18.19 5.77
N ARG A 213 21.23 17.98 4.53
CA ARG A 213 22.66 17.89 4.22
C ARG A 213 23.08 19.31 3.91
N GLY A 214 23.86 19.88 4.83
CA GLY A 214 24.27 21.26 4.77
C GLY A 214 24.98 21.58 3.45
N LYS A 215 24.50 22.61 2.78
CA LYS A 215 25.21 23.87 2.52
C LYS A 215 24.24 24.75 1.74
N ILE A 216 23.88 25.88 2.33
CA ILE A 216 23.21 26.97 1.65
C ILE A 216 24.36 27.91 1.26
N GLU A 217 24.72 27.94 -0.02
CA GLU A 217 25.49 29.05 -0.58
C GLU A 217 24.49 29.90 -1.35
N PHE A 218 24.15 31.05 -0.75
CA PHE A 218 23.58 32.16 -1.48
C PHE A 218 24.73 32.83 -2.22
N PHE A 219 24.64 32.91 -3.54
CA PHE A 219 25.32 33.96 -4.28
C PHE A 219 24.23 34.84 -4.90
N GLY A 220 24.36 36.14 -4.64
CA GLY A 220 23.55 37.19 -5.25
C GLY A 220 24.00 37.52 -6.66
#